data_AF-A0A2Z6N4V2-F1
#
_entry.id   AF-A0A2Z6N4V2-F1
#
_cell.length_a   1.000
_cell.length_b   1.000
_cell.length_c   1.000
_cell.angle_alpha   90.00
_cell.angle_beta   90.00
_cell.angle_gamma   90.00
#
_symmetry.space_group_name_H-M   'P 1'
#
loop_
_entity.id
_entity.type
_entity.pdbx_description
1 polymer ?
#
loop_
_entity_poly.entity_id
_entity_poly.type
_entity_poly.pdbx_seq_one_letter_code
_entity_poly.pdbx_strand_id
1 'polypeptide(L)'
;MTRLEKLFAILDGFFQNVVDEHLDPERKQLSPQEDVIDALIGLKNDPYWSMDLRPEHIKPLIMLVHTSQVHEFNSHCQTSLMGDLQLPT
;
A
#
# COMPACT_ATOMS: atom_id res chain seq x y z
N MET A 1 -9.97 -3.35 -22.88
CA MET A 1 -9.56 -2.88 -21.55
C MET A 1 -9.25 -1.40 -21.59
N THR A 2 -9.88 -0.63 -20.70
CA THR A 2 -9.64 0.81 -20.51
C THR A 2 -8.31 1.06 -19.79
N ARG A 3 -7.82 2.31 -19.79
CA ARG A 3 -6.62 2.70 -19.02
C ARG A 3 -6.77 2.38 -17.52
N LEU A 4 -7.98 2.55 -16.98
CA LEU A 4 -8.29 2.29 -15.58
C LEU A 4 -8.18 0.80 -15.25
N GLU A 5 -8.77 -0.07 -16.08
CA GLU A 5 -8.71 -1.52 -15.88
C GLU A 5 -7.28 -2.06 -15.93
N LYS A 6 -6.45 -1.53 -16.85
CA LYS A 6 -5.04 -1.89 -16.93
C LYS A 6 -4.27 -1.48 -15.68
N LEU A 7 -4.51 -0.28 -15.18
CA LEU A 7 -3.87 0.21 -13.95
C LEU A 7 -4.29 -0.65 -12.75
N PHE A 8 -5.57 -0.97 -12.64
CA PHE A 8 -6.08 -1.80 -11.54
C PHE A 8 -5.45 -3.20 -11.54
N ALA A 9 -5.29 -3.82 -12.72
CA ALA A 9 -4.62 -5.11 -12.84
C ALA A 9 -3.14 -5.07 -12.46
N ILE A 10 -2.43 -4.00 -12.84
CA ILE A 10 -1.02 -3.80 -12.45
C ILE A 10 -0.90 -3.63 -10.93
N LEU A 11 -1.75 -2.80 -10.33
CA LEU A 11 -1.75 -2.57 -8.89
C LEU A 11 -2.13 -3.83 -8.12
N ASP A 12 -3.16 -4.56 -8.54
CA ASP A 12 -3.57 -5.81 -7.89
C ASP A 12 -2.45 -6.87 -7.91
N GLY A 13 -1.75 -7.01 -9.04
CA GLY A 13 -0.58 -7.89 -9.16
C GLY A 13 0.59 -7.42 -8.29
N PHE A 14 0.86 -6.12 -8.24
CA PHE A 14 1.88 -5.55 -7.37
C PHE A 14 1.60 -5.85 -5.89
N PHE A 15 0.39 -5.55 -5.41
CA PHE A 15 0.04 -5.82 -4.01
C PHE A 15 -0.03 -7.31 -3.68
N GLN A 16 -0.38 -8.17 -4.64
CA GLN A 16 -0.28 -9.62 -4.47
C GLN A 16 1.17 -10.03 -4.20
N ASN A 17 2.12 -9.57 -5.01
CA ASN A 17 3.54 -9.90 -4.82
C ASN A 17 4.06 -9.43 -3.45
N VAL A 18 3.64 -8.24 -3.01
CA VAL A 18 3.99 -7.72 -1.68
C VAL A 18 3.47 -8.65 -0.58
N VAL A 19 2.21 -9.08 -0.65
CA VAL A 19 1.64 -10.01 0.33
C VAL A 19 2.36 -11.36 0.29
N ASP A 20 2.64 -11.89 -0.91
CA ASP A 20 3.33 -13.17 -1.10
C ASP A 20 4.75 -13.14 -0.51
N GLU A 21 5.48 -12.04 -0.67
CA GLU A 21 6.80 -11.84 -0.05
C GLU A 21 6.72 -11.88 1.48
N HIS A 22 5.67 -11.31 2.10
CA HIS A 22 5.48 -11.33 3.55
C HIS A 22 4.99 -12.69 4.09
N LEU A 23 4.39 -13.52 3.24
CA LEU A 23 4.02 -14.90 3.57
C LEU A 23 5.18 -15.89 3.44
N ASP A 24 6.27 -15.51 2.75
CA ASP A 24 7.43 -16.38 2.55
C ASP A 24 8.18 -16.59 3.88
N PRO A 25 8.25 -17.83 4.41
CA PRO A 25 9.00 -18.13 5.62
C PRO A 25 10.52 -17.91 5.47
N GLU A 26 11.05 -17.88 4.24
CA GLU A 26 12.45 -17.57 3.95
C GLU A 26 12.70 -16.08 3.69
N ARG A 27 11.70 -15.21 3.91
CA ARG A 27 11.85 -13.75 3.75
C ARG A 27 13.03 -13.24 4.56
N LYS A 28 13.93 -12.53 3.88
CA LYS A 28 14.98 -11.73 4.52
C LYS A 28 14.37 -10.44 5.06
N GLN A 29 13.99 -10.45 6.34
CA GLN A 29 13.51 -9.24 7.00
C GLN A 29 14.60 -8.17 6.99
N LEU A 30 14.32 -7.03 6.36
CA LEU A 30 15.23 -5.89 6.30
C LEU A 30 15.34 -5.18 7.66
N SER A 31 14.30 -5.29 8.49
CA SER A 31 14.23 -4.78 9.86
C SER A 31 13.63 -5.82 10.79
N PRO A 32 14.05 -5.88 12.06
CA PRO A 32 13.47 -6.77 13.08
C PRO A 32 12.09 -6.32 13.58
N GLN A 33 11.48 -5.29 12.99
CA GLN A 33 10.20 -4.74 13.39
C GLN A 33 9.12 -5.25 12.45
N GLU A 34 8.00 -5.74 13.02
CA GLU A 34 6.77 -5.99 12.26
C GLU A 34 6.27 -4.71 11.64
N ASP A 35 5.94 -4.77 10.35
CA ASP A 35 5.23 -3.71 9.67
C ASP A 35 3.71 -3.94 9.67
N VAL A 36 2.97 -3.01 9.07
CA VAL A 36 1.50 -3.09 8.99
C VAL A 36 1.00 -4.31 8.23
N ILE A 37 1.80 -4.84 7.29
CA ILE A 37 1.43 -6.01 6.48
C ILE A 37 1.60 -7.27 7.33
N ASP A 38 2.70 -7.38 8.07
CA ASP A 38 2.92 -8.44 9.04
C ASP A 38 1.78 -8.47 10.09
N ALA A 39 1.39 -7.31 10.62
CA ALA A 39 0.28 -7.19 11.56
C ALA A 39 -1.07 -7.64 10.97
N LEU A 40 -1.35 -7.30 9.70
CA LEU A 40 -2.58 -7.73 9.01
C LEU A 40 -2.59 -9.24 8.73
N ILE A 41 -1.44 -9.84 8.42
CA ILE A 41 -1.29 -11.29 8.25
C ILE A 41 -1.48 -12.00 9.61
N GLY A 42 -0.90 -11.46 10.68
CA GLY A 42 -1.10 -11.95 12.04
C GLY A 42 -2.59 -11.94 12.43
N LEU A 43 -3.28 -10.84 12.16
CA LEU A 43 -4.71 -10.68 12.43
C LEU A 43 -5.59 -11.65 11.62
N LYS A 44 -5.21 -11.92 10.36
CA LYS A 44 -5.85 -12.96 9.53
C LYS A 44 -5.74 -14.35 10.17
N ASN A 45 -4.62 -14.66 10.81
CA ASN A 45 -4.36 -15.97 11.39
C ASN A 45 -4.83 -16.08 12.86
N ASP A 46 -5.36 -15.00 13.45
CA ASP A 46 -5.84 -14.98 14.83
C ASP A 46 -7.20 -15.70 14.95
N PRO A 47 -7.29 -16.82 15.70
CA PRO A 47 -8.53 -17.58 15.85
C PRO A 47 -9.60 -16.85 16.67
N TYR A 48 -9.25 -15.80 17.41
CA TYR A 48 -10.17 -14.98 18.20
C TYR A 48 -10.70 -13.77 17.44
N TRP A 49 -10.16 -13.51 16.26
CA TRP A 49 -10.61 -12.41 15.41
C TRP A 49 -11.94 -12.78 14.72
N SER A 50 -12.92 -11.90 14.84
CA SER A 50 -14.31 -12.17 14.41
C SER A 50 -14.54 -12.00 12.92
N MET A 51 -13.56 -11.48 12.17
CA MET A 51 -13.67 -11.22 10.73
C MET A 51 -12.65 -12.08 9.96
N ASP A 52 -13.14 -12.84 8.99
CA ASP A 52 -12.27 -13.59 8.07
C ASP A 52 -11.53 -12.64 7.11
N LEU A 53 -10.30 -12.26 7.47
CA LEU A 53 -9.42 -11.41 6.65
C LEU A 53 -8.77 -12.25 5.55
N ARG A 54 -9.37 -12.25 4.36
CA ARG A 54 -8.78 -12.88 3.17
C ARG A 54 -7.77 -11.95 2.48
N PRO A 55 -6.85 -12.48 1.66
CA PRO A 55 -5.92 -11.65 0.87
C PRO A 55 -6.63 -10.55 0.05
N GLU A 56 -7.85 -10.85 -0.42
CA GLU A 56 -8.76 -9.91 -1.09
C GLU A 56 -9.06 -8.64 -0.27
N HIS A 57 -9.04 -8.74 1.06
CA HIS A 57 -9.27 -7.64 1.99
C HIS A 57 -7.97 -6.95 2.38
N ILE A 58 -6.84 -7.67 2.38
CA ILE A 58 -5.52 -7.12 2.74
C ILE A 58 -5.02 -6.15 1.66
N LYS A 59 -5.10 -6.49 0.37
CA LYS A 59 -4.61 -5.62 -0.71
C LYS A 59 -5.27 -4.23 -0.73
N PRO A 60 -6.62 -4.11 -0.62
CA PRO A 60 -7.26 -2.80 -0.55
C PRO A 60 -6.88 -1.99 0.69
N LEU A 61 -6.61 -2.63 1.84
CA LEU A 61 -6.14 -1.94 3.05
C LEU A 61 -4.73 -1.36 2.85
N ILE A 62 -3.83 -2.12 2.22
CA ILE A 62 -2.50 -1.61 1.83
C ILE A 62 -2.65 -0.43 0.88
N MET A 63 -3.49 -0.56 -0.14
CA MET A 63 -3.79 0.53 -1.08
C MET A 63 -4.35 1.76 -0.37
N LEU A 64 -5.29 1.60 0.57
CA LEU A 64 -5.90 2.70 1.32
C LEU A 64 -4.86 3.48 2.15
N VAL A 65 -3.99 2.76 2.88
CA VAL A 65 -2.91 3.37 3.65
C VAL A 65 -1.97 4.18 2.74
N HIS A 66 -1.66 3.65 1.55
CA HIS A 66 -0.80 4.35 0.60
C HIS A 66 -1.49 5.53 -0.09
N THR A 67 -2.76 5.39 -0.49
CA THR A 67 -3.51 6.47 -1.17
C THR A 67 -3.72 7.71 -0.30
N SER A 68 -3.84 7.53 1.01
CA SER A 68 -3.92 8.64 1.98
C SER A 68 -2.66 9.50 1.91
N GLN A 69 -1.49 8.88 1.78
CA GLN A 69 -0.21 9.60 1.63
C GLN A 69 -0.01 10.17 0.22
N VAL A 70 -0.52 9.49 -0.82
CA VAL A 70 -0.43 9.98 -2.21
C VAL A 70 -1.25 11.27 -2.41
N HIS A 71 -2.38 11.44 -1.73
CA HIS A 71 -3.12 12.70 -1.76
C HIS A 71 -2.32 13.85 -1.15
N GLU A 72 -1.68 13.62 -0.01
CA GLU A 72 -0.87 14.63 0.68
C GLU A 72 0.42 14.96 -0.07
N PHE A 73 1.09 13.95 -0.63
CA PHE A 73 2.28 14.12 -1.46
C PHE A 73 1.97 14.82 -2.79
N ASN A 74 0.85 14.49 -3.44
CA ASN A 74 0.43 15.17 -4.67
C ASN A 74 0.05 16.64 -4.41
N SER A 75 -0.65 16.93 -3.30
CA SER A 75 -0.89 18.32 -2.87
C SER A 75 0.41 19.06 -2.57
N HIS A 76 1.36 18.42 -1.88
CA HIS A 76 2.64 19.03 -1.54
C HIS A 76 3.51 19.31 -2.78
N CYS A 77 3.58 18.37 -3.73
CA CYS A 77 4.26 18.56 -5.01
C CYS A 77 3.61 19.66 -5.86
N GLN A 78 2.27 19.73 -5.91
CA GLN A 78 1.58 20.83 -6.61
C GLN A 78 1.87 22.19 -5.97
N THR A 79 1.90 22.29 -4.64
CA THR A 79 2.26 23.54 -3.96
C THR A 79 3.71 23.96 -4.19
N SER A 80 4.65 23.01 -4.22
CA SER A 80 6.07 23.29 -4.49
C SER A 80 6.29 23.76 -5.94
N LEU A 81 5.65 23.11 -6.91
CA LEU A 81 5.73 23.49 -8.33
C LEU A 81 5.09 24.86 -8.62
N MET A 82 4.05 25.25 -7.87
CA MET A 82 3.48 26.60 -7.97
C MET A 82 4.34 27.68 -7.28
N GLY A 83 5.06 27.34 -6.22
CA GLY A 83 5.96 28.27 -5.51
C GLY A 83 7.19 28.68 -6.31
N ASP A 84 7.73 27.78 -7.13
CA ASP A 84 8.93 28.02 -7.95
C ASP A 84 8.65 28.88 -9.22
N LEU A 85 7.39 29.21 -9.51
CA LEU A 85 7.01 30.05 -10.66
C LEU A 85 6.86 31.54 -10.32
N GLN A 86 7.08 31.95 -9.07
CA GLN A 86 7.09 33.36 -8.67
C GLN A 86 8.45 33.98 -9.04
N LEU A 87 8.54 34.58 -10.24
CA LEU A 87 9.65 35.45 -10.64
C LEU A 87 9.80 36.60 -9.62
N PRO A 88 11.03 36.93 -9.17
CA PRO A 88 11.24 38.07 -8.29
C PRO A 88 10.90 39.36 -9.06
N THR A 89 9.96 40.13 -8.51
CA THR A 89 9.62 41.49 -8.93
C THR A 89 10.76 42.47 -8.70
#